data_AF-A0A151EYK2-F1
#
_entry.id   AF-A0A151EYK2-F1
#
_cell.length_a   1.000
_cell.length_b   1.000
_cell.length_c   1.000
_cell.angle_alpha   90.00
_cell.angle_beta   90.00
_cell.angle_gamma   90.00
#
_symmetry.space_group_name_H-M   'P 1'
#
loop_
_entity.id
_entity.type
_entity.pdbx_description
1 polymer ?
#
loop_
_entity_poly.entity_id
_entity_poly.type
_entity_poly.pdbx_seq_one_letter_code
_entity_poly.pdbx_strand_id
1 'polypeptide(L)' 'MFLPSTLHSGMACLIQKVQSLSRTLSIPSFAELGITEREFFDIAQRSSQNNSNPSNPREIGVEDYIEILRKASHQS' A
#
# COMPACT_ATOMS: atom_id res chain seq x y z
N MET A 1 -24.68 -7.42 2.20
CA MET A 1 -24.88 -6.11 1.55
C MET A 1 -23.99 -6.07 0.32
N PHE A 2 -24.55 -6.07 -0.90
CA PHE A 2 -23.76 -5.99 -2.15
C PHE A 2 -23.64 -4.53 -2.56
N LEU A 3 -22.42 -4.02 -2.73
CA LEU A 3 -22.19 -2.69 -3.30
C LEU A 3 -22.49 -2.72 -4.81
N PRO A 4 -23.11 -1.66 -5.38
CA PRO A 4 -23.42 -1.61 -6.80
C PRO A 4 -22.15 -1.71 -7.66
N SER A 5 -22.25 -2.38 -8.80
CA SER A 5 -21.13 -2.65 -9.73
C SER A 5 -20.44 -1.38 -10.25
N THR A 6 -21.12 -0.24 -10.23
CA THR A 6 -20.57 1.08 -10.60
C THR A 6 -19.61 1.67 -9.56
N LEU A 7 -19.72 1.30 -8.28
CA LEU A 7 -18.79 1.78 -7.24
C LEU A 7 -17.44 1.04 -7.32
N HIS A 8 -17.49 -0.25 -7.65
CA HIS A 8 -16.29 -1.08 -7.87
C HIS A 8 -15.44 -0.55 -9.04
N SER A 9 -16.07 -0.09 -10.12
CA SER A 9 -15.35 0.51 -11.25
C SER A 9 -14.75 1.88 -10.92
N GLY A 10 -15.43 2.69 -10.10
CA GLY A 10 -14.92 3.98 -9.64
C GLY A 10 -13.64 3.88 -8.79
N MET A 11 -13.62 2.95 -7.82
CA MET A 11 -12.44 2.72 -6.98
C MET A 11 -11.24 2.23 -7.78
N ALA A 12 -11.45 1.27 -8.70
CA ALA A 12 -10.39 0.78 -9.58
C ALA A 12 -9.82 1.89 -10.47
N CYS A 13 -10.67 2.77 -11.00
CA CYS A 13 -10.25 3.93 -11.80
C CYS A 13 -9.39 4.91 -10.97
N LEU A 14 -9.77 5.17 -9.72
CA LEU A 14 -8.97 6.04 -8.84
C LEU A 14 -7.58 5.46 -8.59
N ILE A 15 -7.47 4.17 -8.28
CA ILE A 15 -6.19 3.48 -8.08
C ILE A 15 -5.34 3.59 -9.35
N GLN A 16 -5.91 3.32 -10.52
CA GLN A 16 -5.21 3.43 -11.80
C GLN A 16 -4.71 4.85 -12.09
N LYS A 17 -5.49 5.88 -11.76
CA LYS A 17 -5.08 7.28 -11.90
C LYS A 17 -3.90 7.64 -11.01
N VAL A 18 -3.92 7.21 -9.74
CA VAL A 18 -2.79 7.41 -8.81
C VAL A 18 -1.54 6.70 -9.33
N GLN A 19 -1.65 5.43 -9.72
CA GLN A 19 -0.53 4.67 -10.29
C GLN A 19 0.03 5.30 -11.57
N SER A 20 -0.86 5.78 -12.46
CA SER A 20 -0.44 6.46 -13.68
C SER A 20 0.31 7.76 -13.38
N LEU A 21 -0.18 8.54 -12.42
CA LEU A 21 0.48 9.78 -12.02
C LEU A 21 1.87 9.49 -11.44
N SER A 22 2.02 8.50 -10.57
CA SER A 22 3.32 8.11 -10.02
C SER A 22 4.33 7.74 -11.11
N ARG A 23 3.90 6.99 -12.13
CA ARG A 23 4.75 6.66 -13.30
C ARG A 23 5.11 7.88 -14.13
N THR A 24 4.16 8.79 -14.38
CA THR A 24 4.41 10.03 -15.12
C THR A 24 5.43 10.93 -14.42
N LEU A 25 5.44 10.92 -13.09
CA LEU A 25 6.41 11.64 -12.27
C LEU A 25 7.72 10.87 -12.04
N SER A 26 7.87 9.68 -12.65
CA SER A 26 9.04 8.81 -12.50
C SER A 26 9.36 8.49 -11.03
N ILE A 27 8.33 8.33 -10.20
CA ILE A 27 8.49 7.86 -8.82
C ILE A 27 8.91 6.39 -8.88
N PRO A 28 9.99 5.98 -8.19
CA PRO A 28 10.43 4.60 -8.17
C PRO A 28 9.38 3.68 -7.54
N SER A 29 9.27 2.46 -8.06
CA SER A 29 8.53 1.39 -7.42
C SER A 29 9.19 1.00 -6.09
N PHE A 30 8.44 0.31 -5.23
CA PHE A 30 8.99 -0.17 -3.97
C PHE A 30 10.15 -1.16 -4.18
N ALA A 31 10.09 -2.00 -5.23
CA ALA A 31 11.15 -2.93 -5.59
C ALA A 31 12.47 -2.23 -5.95
N GLU A 32 12.39 -1.06 -6.58
CA GLU A 32 13.56 -0.25 -6.94
C GLU A 32 14.27 0.37 -5.74
N LEU A 33 13.64 0.40 -4.56
CA LEU A 33 14.26 0.91 -3.33
C LEU A 33 15.29 -0.05 -2.71
N GLY A 34 15.35 -1.30 -3.17
CA GLY A 34 16.30 -2.29 -2.68
C GLY A 34 16.00 -2.81 -1.26
N ILE A 35 14.79 -2.56 -0.75
CA ILE A 35 14.35 -3.05 0.56
C ILE A 35 14.07 -4.55 0.46
N THR A 36 14.68 -5.33 1.36
CA THR A 36 14.57 -6.79 1.36
C THR A 36 13.50 -7.26 2.35
N GLU A 37 12.95 -8.47 2.13
CA GLU A 37 11.94 -9.06 3.04
C GLU A 37 12.42 -9.16 4.50
N ARG A 38 13.74 -9.26 4.71
CA ARG A 38 14.34 -9.31 6.06
C ARG A 38 14.08 -8.05 6.86
N GLU A 39 13.84 -6.92 6.20
CA GLU A 39 13.60 -5.61 6.82
C GLU A 39 12.10 -5.36 7.05
N PHE A 40 11.20 -6.18 6.49
CA PHE A 40 9.76 -5.91 6.50
C PHE A 40 9.18 -5.89 7.91
N PHE A 41 9.64 -6.79 8.78
CA PHE A 41 9.16 -6.84 10.15
C PHE A 41 9.47 -5.53 10.90
N ASP A 42 10.70 -5.02 10.77
CA ASP A 42 11.12 -3.78 11.43
C ASP A 42 10.33 -2.56 10.90
N ILE A 43 10.12 -2.50 9.58
CA ILE A 43 9.32 -1.44 8.94
C ILE A 43 7.87 -1.52 9.41
N ALA A 44 7.28 -2.72 9.44
CA ALA A 44 5.90 -2.93 9.84
C ALA A 44 5.65 -2.60 11.32
N GLN A 45 6.56 -3.02 12.21
CA GLN A 45 6.49 -2.68 13.63
C GLN A 45 6.53 -1.17 13.86
N ARG A 46 7.46 -0.46 13.19
CA ARG A 46 7.56 1.00 13.28
C ARG A 46 6.33 1.70 12.69
N SER A 47 5.76 1.14 11.63
CA SER A 47 4.55 1.68 10.99
C SER A 47 3.33 1.54 11.89
N SER A 48 3.14 0.39 12.55
CA SER A 48 2.00 0.19 13.47
C SER A 48 2.07 1.08 14.72
N GLN A 49 3.27 1.48 15.13
CA GLN A 49 3.53 2.38 16.26
C GLN A 49 3.49 3.86 15.87
N ASN A 50 3.40 4.18 14.57
CA ASN A 50 3.40 5.56 14.10
C ASN A 50 2.14 6.30 14.58
N ASN A 51 2.27 7.59 14.93
CA ASN A 51 1.16 8.40 15.44
C ASN A 51 0.03 8.63 14.41
N SER A 52 0.28 8.37 13.13
CA SER A 52 -0.74 8.40 12.07
C SER A 52 -1.53 7.09 11.94
N ASN A 53 -1.05 6.00 12.53
CA ASN A 53 -1.72 4.70 12.44
C ASN A 53 -3.17 4.71 12.98
N PRO A 54 -3.47 5.36 14.13
CA PRO A 54 -4.84 5.46 14.64
C PRO A 54 -5.81 6.24 13.73
N SER A 55 -5.29 7.06 12.80
CA SER A 55 -6.09 7.82 11.84
C SER A 55 -6.43 7.02 10.58
N ASN A 56 -5.91 5.78 10.45
CA ASN A 56 -6.23 4.92 9.32
C ASN A 56 -7.71 4.49 9.40
N PRO A 57 -8.51 4.64 8.33
CA PRO A 57 -9.92 4.25 8.35
C PRO A 57 -10.14 2.74 8.60
N ARG A 58 -9.10 1.93 8.41
CA ARG A 58 -9.07 0.51 8.77
C ARG A 58 -8.09 0.29 9.92
N GLU A 59 -8.50 -0.49 10.92
CA GLU A 59 -7.58 -0.99 11.95
C GLU A 59 -6.52 -1.89 11.29
N ILE A 60 -5.26 -1.53 11.50
CA ILE A 60 -4.12 -2.15 10.82
C ILE A 60 -3.02 -2.47 11.83
N GLY A 61 -2.62 -3.75 11.83
CA GLY A 61 -1.56 -4.27 12.69
C GLY A 61 -0.26 -4.51 11.93
N VAL A 62 0.74 -5.05 12.64
CA VAL A 62 2.05 -5.39 12.07
C VAL A 62 1.90 -6.33 10.87
N GLU A 63 1.09 -7.37 10.98
CA GLU A 63 0.93 -8.38 9.91
C GLU A 63 0.29 -7.81 8.64
N ASP A 64 -0.65 -6.87 8.76
CA ASP A 64 -1.23 -6.19 7.62
C ASP A 64 -0.17 -5.34 6.89
N TYR A 65 0.70 -4.65 7.63
CA TYR A 65 1.81 -3.89 7.04
C TYR A 65 2.81 -4.79 6.33
N ILE A 66 3.16 -5.93 6.91
CA ILE A 66 4.04 -6.91 6.24
C ILE A 66 3.42 -7.36 4.91
N GLU A 67 2.11 -7.64 4.90
CA GLU A 67 1.42 -8.05 3.68
C GLU A 67 1.36 -6.93 2.62
N ILE A 68 1.20 -5.68 3.04
CA ILE A 68 1.30 -4.52 2.14
C ILE A 68 2.71 -4.41 1.54
N LEU A 69 3.76 -4.57 2.36
CA LEU A 69 5.15 -4.53 1.91
C LEU A 69 5.46 -5.64 0.91
N ARG A 70 5.00 -6.87 1.15
CA ARG A 70 5.12 -7.99 0.18
C ARG A 70 4.41 -7.68 -1.14
N LYS A 71 3.19 -7.13 -1.09
CA LYS A 71 2.48 -6.75 -2.32
C LYS A 71 3.23 -5.68 -3.10
N ALA A 72 3.77 -4.68 -2.40
CA ALA A 72 4.53 -3.61 -3.02
C ALA A 72 5.85 -4.10 -3.62
N SER A 73 6.56 -5.05 -2.98
CA SER A 73 7.82 -5.60 -3.50
C SER A 73 7.67 -6.46 -4.75
N HIS A 74 6.46 -6.90 -5.08
CA HIS A 74 6.17 -7.67 -6.29
C HIS A 74 5.44 -6.86 -7.37
N GLN A 75 5.13 -5.58 -7.11
CA GLN A 75 4.54 -4.70 -8.12
C GLN A 75 5.65 -4.06 -8.98
N SER A 76 5.67 -4.45 -10.26
CA SER A 76 6.46 -3.84 -11.34
C SER A 76 5.68 -2.75 -12.06
#